data_AF-A0A957C8I0-F1
#
_entry.id   AF-A0A957C8I0-F1
#
_cell.length_a   1.000
_cell.length_b   1.000
_cell.length_c   1.000
_cell.angle_alpha   90.00
_cell.angle_beta   90.00
_cell.angle_gamma   90.00
#
_symmetry.space_group_name_H-M   'P 1'
#
loop_
_entity.id
_entity.type
_entity.pdbx_description
1 polymer ?
#
loop_
_entity_poly.entity_id
_entity_poly.type
_entity_poly.pdbx_seq_one_letter_code
_entity_poly.pdbx_strand_id
1 'polypeptide(L)'
;MLQSLRLLPNMVNPNYWKKTWTEIKLVGQLMKDGRVPMYIKVLPVVVTLYLISPFDLIPGFLPVIGQLDDFGLLLMSLSAFIRLAPPEVVDEYKPKDMVIEGQINQA
;
A
#
# COMPACT_ATOMS: atom_id res chain seq x y z
N MET A 1 8.89 -25.31 -21.43
CA MET A 1 7.49 -24.81 -21.53
C MET A 1 6.76 -24.82 -20.17
N LEU A 2 7.44 -24.59 -19.02
CA LEU A 2 6.81 -24.55 -17.68
C LEU A 2 7.40 -23.48 -16.73
N GLN A 3 8.16 -22.49 -17.24
CA GLN A 3 8.73 -21.41 -16.41
C GLN A 3 7.77 -20.23 -16.17
N SER A 4 6.64 -20.16 -16.85
CA SER A 4 5.66 -19.07 -16.76
C SER A 4 4.72 -19.14 -15.55
N LEU A 5 4.73 -20.24 -14.79
CA LEU A 5 3.87 -20.44 -13.61
C LEU A 5 4.49 -19.97 -12.28
N ARG A 6 5.51 -19.09 -12.35
CA ARG A 6 6.13 -18.41 -11.19
C ARG A 6 5.56 -17.00 -10.95
N LEU A 7 4.57 -16.61 -11.75
CA LEU A 7 3.88 -15.33 -11.69
C LEU A 7 2.71 -15.33 -10.70
N LEU A 8 2.42 -16.46 -10.04
CA LEU A 8 1.51 -16.44 -8.90
C LEU A 8 2.23 -15.76 -7.73
N PRO A 9 1.76 -14.58 -7.29
CA PRO A 9 2.36 -13.89 -6.18
C PRO A 9 2.25 -14.76 -4.93
N ASN A 10 3.26 -14.70 -4.05
CA ASN A 10 3.31 -15.35 -2.74
C ASN A 10 2.23 -14.83 -1.76
N MET A 11 1.05 -14.42 -2.25
CA MET A 11 -0.10 -14.00 -1.44
C MET A 11 -0.66 -15.14 -0.57
N VAL A 12 -0.26 -16.40 -0.82
CA VAL A 12 -0.63 -17.55 0.01
C VAL A 12 0.30 -17.70 1.23
N ASN A 13 1.36 -16.88 1.34
CA ASN A 13 2.24 -16.90 2.50
C ASN A 13 1.63 -16.11 3.67
N PRO A 14 1.46 -16.70 4.87
CA PRO A 14 0.96 -16.00 6.06
C PRO A 14 1.76 -14.74 6.43
N ASN A 15 3.05 -14.71 6.13
CA ASN A 15 3.92 -13.58 6.44
C ASN A 15 3.63 -12.36 5.55
N TYR A 16 3.15 -12.58 4.32
CA TYR A 16 2.74 -11.49 3.43
C TYR A 16 1.56 -10.72 4.02
N TRP A 17 0.53 -11.44 4.45
CA TRP A 17 -0.64 -10.83 5.08
C TRP A 17 -0.28 -10.11 6.37
N LYS A 18 0.59 -10.69 7.21
CA LYS A 18 1.09 -10.02 8.42
C LYS A 18 1.77 -8.69 8.09
N LYS A 19 2.64 -8.66 7.08
CA LYS A 19 3.29 -7.43 6.60
C LYS A 19 2.26 -6.39 6.17
N THR A 20 1.31 -6.78 5.32
CA THR A 20 0.24 -5.88 4.83
C THR A 20 -0.57 -5.28 5.98
N TRP A 21 -0.96 -6.09 6.97
CA TRP A 21 -1.69 -5.60 8.14
C TRP A 21 -0.86 -4.59 8.95
N THR A 22 0.43 -4.81 9.08
CA THR A 22 1.35 -3.89 9.75
C THR A 22 1.50 -2.58 8.97
N GLU A 23 1.63 -2.65 7.64
CA GLU A 23 1.68 -1.46 6.76
C GLU A 23 0.42 -0.60 6.92
N ILE A 24 -0.76 -1.21 6.89
CA ILE A 24 -2.04 -0.51 7.08
C ILE A 24 -2.07 0.21 8.44
N LYS A 25 -1.65 -0.47 9.52
CA LYS A 25 -1.57 0.15 10.86
C LYS A 25 -0.61 1.32 10.91
N LEU A 26 0.58 1.17 10.31
CA LEU A 26 1.60 2.20 10.23
C LEU A 26 1.08 3.42 9.46
N VAL A 27 0.47 3.21 8.28
CA VAL A 27 -0.17 4.29 7.52
C VAL A 27 -1.21 5.01 8.36
N GLY A 28 -2.06 4.28 9.10
CA GLY A 28 -3.06 4.87 9.98
C GLY A 28 -2.47 5.74 11.10
N GLN A 29 -1.28 5.39 11.63
CA GLN A 29 -0.56 6.19 12.62
C GLN A 29 0.06 7.45 11.97
N LEU A 30 0.73 7.28 10.83
CA LEU A 30 1.33 8.38 10.06
C LEU A 30 0.29 9.39 9.55
N MET A 31 -0.91 8.94 9.18
CA MET A 31 -2.01 9.84 8.79
C MET A 31 -2.44 10.76 9.95
N LYS A 32 -2.36 10.28 11.19
CA LYS A 32 -2.72 11.06 12.38
C LYS A 32 -1.61 12.00 12.84
N ASP A 33 -0.36 11.70 12.49
CA ASP A 33 0.78 12.53 12.87
C ASP A 33 0.81 13.84 12.06
N GLY A 34 0.91 14.98 12.75
CA GLY A 34 0.95 16.31 12.14
C GLY A 34 2.24 16.64 11.39
N ARG A 35 3.33 15.88 11.64
CA ARG A 35 4.63 16.02 10.97
C ARG A 35 4.60 15.49 9.53
N VAL A 36 3.65 14.60 9.21
CA VAL A 36 3.48 14.10 7.84
C VAL A 36 2.76 15.16 7.00
N PRO A 37 3.37 15.66 5.90
CA PRO A 37 2.76 16.70 5.09
C PRO A 37 1.41 16.29 4.47
N MET A 38 0.47 17.23 4.42
CA MET A 38 -0.90 16.94 3.95
C MET A 38 -0.94 16.45 2.49
N TYR A 39 -0.07 16.96 1.62
CA TYR A 39 0.00 16.53 0.22
C TYR A 39 0.38 15.05 0.06
N ILE A 40 1.11 14.48 1.04
CA ILE A 40 1.46 13.05 1.05
C ILE A 40 0.26 12.23 1.50
N LYS A 41 -0.50 12.73 2.49
CA LYS A 41 -1.74 12.09 2.99
C LYS A 41 -2.84 12.01 1.93
N VAL A 42 -2.82 12.89 0.93
CA VAL A 42 -3.76 12.83 -0.20
C VAL A 42 -3.62 11.52 -0.98
N LEU A 43 -2.42 10.94 -1.07
CA LEU A 43 -2.19 9.72 -1.85
C LEU A 43 -3.06 8.52 -1.39
N PRO A 44 -2.97 8.04 -0.13
CA PRO A 44 -3.82 6.95 0.32
C PRO A 44 -5.31 7.34 0.33
N VAL A 45 -5.64 8.61 0.56
CA VAL A 45 -7.03 9.09 0.55
C VAL A 45 -7.64 9.01 -0.85
N VAL A 46 -6.95 9.49 -1.88
CA VAL A 46 -7.42 9.46 -3.27
C VAL A 46 -7.57 8.02 -3.76
N VAL A 47 -6.59 7.17 -3.47
CA VAL A 47 -6.66 5.75 -3.83
C VAL A 47 -7.81 5.06 -3.09
N THR A 48 -8.00 5.33 -1.81
CA THR A 48 -9.14 4.79 -1.05
C THR A 48 -10.48 5.29 -1.58
N LEU A 49 -10.59 6.58 -1.93
CA LEU A 49 -11.80 7.15 -2.53
C LEU A 49 -12.09 6.54 -3.91
N TYR A 50 -11.05 6.29 -4.71
CA TYR A 50 -11.18 5.60 -5.99
C TYR A 50 -11.73 4.18 -5.81
N LEU A 51 -11.24 3.44 -4.81
CA LEU A 51 -11.73 2.08 -4.50
C LEU A 51 -13.15 2.03 -3.95
N ILE A 52 -13.50 3.00 -3.08
CA ILE A 52 -14.81 3.04 -2.42
C ILE A 52 -15.87 3.63 -3.34
N SER A 53 -15.48 4.44 -4.34
CA SER A 53 -16.40 5.03 -5.30
C SER A 53 -17.10 3.94 -6.12
N PRO A 54 -18.40 3.66 -5.88
CA PRO A 54 -19.18 2.75 -6.70
C PRO A 54 -19.69 3.44 -7.99
N PHE A 55 -19.13 4.61 -8.33
CA PHE A 55 -19.53 5.41 -9.50
C PHE A 55 -18.66 5.08 -10.70
N ASP A 56 -19.02 3.98 -11.35
CA ASP A 56 -18.77 3.83 -12.77
C ASP A 56 -19.53 4.95 -13.51
N LEU A 57 -18.81 5.99 -13.96
CA LEU A 57 -19.29 6.92 -15.00
C LEU A 57 -19.36 6.26 -16.38
N ILE A 58 -19.04 4.96 -16.48
CA ILE A 58 -19.13 4.17 -17.69
C ILE A 58 -19.87 2.87 -17.33
N PRO A 59 -21.19 2.77 -17.59
CA PRO A 59 -21.89 1.52 -17.39
C PRO A 59 -21.44 0.54 -18.48
N GLY A 60 -20.51 -0.38 -18.17
CA GLY A 60 -20.11 -1.42 -19.10
C GLY A 60 -18.91 -2.30 -18.70
N PHE A 61 -19.22 -3.57 -18.38
CA PHE A 61 -18.59 -4.75 -18.98
C PHE A 61 -17.33 -5.44 -18.41
N LEU A 62 -16.89 -5.29 -17.14
CA LEU A 62 -15.90 -6.23 -16.59
C LEU A 62 -15.88 -6.34 -15.04
N PRO A 63 -16.87 -6.97 -14.40
CA PRO A 63 -17.09 -6.80 -12.96
C PRO A 63 -16.08 -7.50 -12.01
N VAL A 64 -15.23 -8.41 -12.49
CA VAL A 64 -14.49 -9.34 -11.59
C VAL A 64 -12.97 -9.37 -11.78
N ILE A 65 -12.44 -9.07 -12.98
CA ILE A 65 -10.99 -9.09 -13.23
C ILE A 65 -10.33 -7.72 -12.95
N GLY A 66 -11.09 -6.62 -12.99
CA GLY A 66 -10.60 -5.26 -12.68
C GLY A 66 -10.26 -5.03 -11.19
N GLN A 67 -10.96 -5.70 -10.26
CA GLN A 67 -10.79 -5.48 -8.82
C GLN A 67 -9.44 -5.96 -8.26
N LEU A 68 -8.78 -6.91 -8.94
CA LEU A 68 -7.47 -7.40 -8.51
C LEU A 68 -6.37 -6.34 -8.77
N ASP A 69 -6.51 -5.57 -9.85
CA ASP A 69 -5.62 -4.46 -10.20
C ASP A 69 -5.76 -3.32 -9.17
N ASP A 70 -7.00 -3.01 -8.80
CA ASP A 70 -7.37 -2.04 -7.77
C ASP A 70 -6.76 -2.36 -6.39
N PHE A 71 -6.74 -3.64 -6.00
CA PHE A 71 -6.11 -4.08 -4.74
C PHE A 71 -4.58 -3.96 -4.79
N GLY A 72 -3.98 -4.25 -5.94
CA GLY A 72 -2.55 -4.02 -6.18
C GLY A 72 -2.20 -2.54 -6.05
N LEU A 73 -3.02 -1.66 -6.65
CA LEU A 73 -2.88 -0.21 -6.56
C LEU A 73 -2.98 0.29 -5.11
N LEU A 74 -3.89 -0.27 -4.30
CA LEU A 74 -3.98 0.05 -2.86
C LEU A 74 -2.68 -0.28 -2.14
N LEU A 75 -2.17 -1.49 -2.29
CA LEU A 75 -0.94 -1.93 -1.60
C LEU A 75 0.29 -1.14 -2.04
N MET A 76 0.37 -0.81 -3.34
CA MET A 76 1.40 0.09 -3.86
C MET A 76 1.28 1.50 -3.28
N SER A 77 0.05 2.03 -3.15
CA SER A 77 -0.18 3.36 -2.58
C SER A 77 0.24 3.45 -1.11
N LEU A 78 -0.01 2.40 -0.31
CA LEU A 78 0.45 2.33 1.08
C LEU A 78 1.98 2.33 1.15
N SER A 79 2.61 1.51 0.31
CA SER A 79 4.08 1.44 0.23
C SER A 79 4.69 2.78 -0.20
N ALA A 80 4.11 3.44 -1.20
CA ALA A 80 4.54 4.75 -1.69
C ALA A 80 4.34 5.84 -0.63
N PHE A 81 3.20 5.84 0.07
CA PHE A 81 2.92 6.77 1.16
C PHE A 81 3.97 6.67 2.27
N ILE A 82 4.30 5.45 2.71
CA ILE A 82 5.31 5.24 3.75
C ILE A 82 6.69 5.72 3.30
N ARG A 83 7.05 5.51 2.02
CA ARG A 83 8.33 5.97 1.46
C ARG A 83 8.44 7.49 1.31
N LEU A 84 7.31 8.17 1.08
CA LEU A 84 7.25 9.62 0.96
C LEU A 84 7.15 10.32 2.33
N ALA A 85 6.62 9.64 3.34
CA ALA A 85 6.55 10.17 4.69
C ALA A 85 7.96 10.45 5.26
N PRO A 86 8.11 11.46 6.13
CA PRO A 86 9.40 11.75 6.76
C PRO A 86 9.97 10.52 7.47
N PRO A 87 11.23 10.11 7.19
CA PRO A 87 11.78 8.85 7.69
C PRO A 87 11.84 8.81 9.22
N GLU A 88 12.05 9.95 9.88
CA GLU A 88 12.10 10.05 11.34
C GLU A 88 10.78 9.65 11.99
N VAL A 89 9.65 10.01 11.35
CA VAL A 89 8.31 9.69 11.83
C VAL A 89 7.99 8.23 11.53
N VAL A 90 8.39 7.74 10.35
CA VAL A 90 8.22 6.33 9.98
C VAL A 90 8.94 5.42 10.98
N ASP A 91 10.21 5.71 11.30
CA ASP A 91 11.02 4.91 12.22
C ASP A 91 10.48 4.90 13.65
N GLU A 92 9.77 5.96 14.07
CA GLU A 92 9.14 6.03 15.39
C GLU A 92 7.94 5.08 15.53
N TYR A 93 7.14 4.93 14.46
CA TYR A 93 5.92 4.12 14.47
C TYR A 93 6.10 2.71 13.90
N LYS A 94 7.18 2.48 13.16
CA LYS A 94 7.44 1.22 12.47
C LYS A 94 7.84 0.11 13.45
N PRO A 95 7.22 -1.08 13.37
CA PRO A 95 7.65 -2.23 14.15
C PRO A 95 9.06 -2.71 13.79
N LYS A 96 9.81 -3.21 14.78
CA LYS A 96 11.21 -3.64 14.62
C LYS A 96 11.43 -4.74 13.57
N ASP A 97 10.42 -5.56 13.34
CA ASP A 97 10.41 -6.67 12.39
C ASP A 97 10.04 -6.24 10.96
N MET A 98 9.61 -4.99 10.77
CA MET A 98 9.25 -4.46 9.47
C MET A 98 10.51 -4.01 8.72
N VAL A 99 10.71 -4.48 7.50
CA VAL A 99 11.77 -3.99 6.60
C VAL A 99 11.10 -3.18 5.51
N ILE A 100 11.51 -1.91 5.37
CA ILE A 100 11.05 -1.07 4.28
C ILE A 100 12.10 -1.16 3.19
N GLU A 101 11.84 -2.01 2.20
CA GLU A 101 12.67 -2.08 1.00
C GLU A 101 12.73 -0.69 0.38
N GLY A 102 13.94 -0.17 0.15
CA GLY A 102 14.18 1.16 -0.41
C GLY A 102 14.64 2.25 0.57
N GLN A 103 14.62 2.01 1.89
CA GLN A 103 15.28 2.90 2.87
C GLN A 103 16.75 2.51 3.17
N ILE A 104 17.19 1.35 2.67
CA ILE A 104 18.60 0.95 2.68
C ILE A 104 19.36 1.73 1.59
N ASN A 105 20.11 2.76 1.97
CA ASN A 105 21.21 3.45 1.27
C ASN A 105 21.22 4.98 1.52
N GLN A 106 20.93 5.42 2.74
CA GLN A 106 21.27 6.78 3.19
C GLN A 106 22.01 6.66 4.53
N ALA A 107 23.24 6.16 4.43
CA ALA A 107 24.25 6.20 5.49
C ALA A 107 25.45 6.99 4.96
#